data_AF-A0A7U9SX84-F1
#
_entry.id   AF-A0A7U9SX84-F1
#
_cell.length_a   1.000
_cell.length_b   1.000
_cell.length_c   1.000
_cell.angle_alpha   90.00
_cell.angle_beta   90.00
_cell.angle_gamma   90.00
#
_symmetry.space_group_name_H-M   'P 1'
#
loop_
_entity.id
_entity.type
_entity.pdbx_description
1 polymer ?
#
loop_
_entity_poly.entity_id
_entity_poly.type
_entity_poly.pdbx_seq_one_letter_code
_entity_poly.pdbx_strand_id
1 'polypeptide(L)'
;MEFISGTDGYAKWNAAIESGDVPDLTFLHVTAYNNYANMGVLEDLSDTVEKVEDSYGALMENHKENFTFDGALYALPLYVQINSMTYRTDYLNQAGAKVPETWEELREVSKKIKDAGLDCYGFGNGMGTADDGEDVLRCIFRSFGARSWDKDGNVVVNSKETVDAIKYLADMYESGYMPPSVLEWDASGNNTSYLAGESAFVFNPPTLYNTTQNDEKE
;
A
#
# COMPACT_ATOMS: atom_id res chain seq x y z
N MET A 1 25.21 7.85 8.00
CA MET A 1 23.88 7.27 7.78
C MET A 1 22.88 8.20 8.44
N GLU A 2 22.05 8.87 7.64
CA GLU A 2 20.96 9.71 8.10
C GLU A 2 19.65 8.94 7.95
N PHE A 3 18.75 9.03 8.94
CA PHE A 3 17.41 8.47 8.84
C PHE A 3 16.44 9.56 8.40
N ILE A 4 15.77 9.33 7.28
CA ILE A 4 14.75 10.22 6.71
C ILE A 4 13.40 9.50 6.84
N SER A 5 12.40 10.19 7.36
CA SER A 5 11.04 9.66 7.40
C SER A 5 10.52 9.46 5.97
N GLY A 6 9.65 8.47 5.73
CA GLY A 6 9.07 8.26 4.40
C GLY A 6 8.38 9.52 3.86
N THR A 7 7.70 10.26 4.74
CA THR A 7 6.98 11.51 4.43
C THR A 7 7.89 12.68 4.04
N ASP A 8 9.14 12.73 4.53
CA ASP A 8 10.07 13.83 4.24
C ASP A 8 11.02 13.54 3.07
N GLY A 9 11.04 12.31 2.56
CA GLY A 9 12.00 11.83 1.56
C GLY A 9 12.11 12.73 0.34
N TYR A 10 10.98 12.97 -0.34
CA TYR A 10 10.93 13.78 -1.56
C TYR A 10 11.49 15.20 -1.39
N ALA A 11 11.10 15.89 -0.32
CA ALA A 11 11.56 17.25 -0.07
C ALA A 11 13.07 17.31 0.15
N LYS A 12 13.62 16.36 0.93
CA LYS A 12 15.06 16.28 1.19
C LYS A 12 15.87 15.89 -0.05
N TRP A 13 15.42 14.90 -0.82
CA TRP A 13 16.11 14.50 -2.06
C TRP A 13 16.15 15.63 -3.07
N ASN A 14 15.04 16.35 -3.27
CA ASN A 14 15.01 17.48 -4.20
C ASN A 14 15.98 18.59 -3.78
N ALA A 15 16.02 18.96 -2.50
CA ALA A 15 16.96 19.98 -2.00
C ALA A 15 18.44 19.53 -2.11
N ALA A 16 18.72 18.24 -1.86
CA ALA A 16 20.05 17.66 -2.03
C ALA A 16 20.51 17.71 -3.50
N ILE A 17 19.62 17.35 -4.43
CA ILE A 17 19.89 17.44 -5.87
C ILE A 17 20.14 18.88 -6.31
N GLU A 18 19.32 19.84 -5.86
CA GLU A 18 19.48 21.26 -6.19
C GLU A 18 20.78 21.87 -5.66
N SER A 19 21.22 21.45 -4.47
CA SER A 19 22.45 21.94 -3.85
C SER A 19 23.71 21.20 -4.32
N GLY A 20 23.56 20.03 -4.95
CA GLY A 20 24.64 19.14 -5.34
C GLY A 20 25.23 18.32 -4.17
N ASP A 21 24.66 18.44 -2.97
CA ASP A 21 25.05 17.69 -1.76
C ASP A 21 24.19 16.42 -1.65
N VAL A 22 24.34 15.51 -2.62
CA VAL A 22 23.57 14.27 -2.71
C VAL A 22 24.25 13.13 -1.92
N PRO A 23 23.47 12.20 -1.33
CA PRO A 23 24.05 11.02 -0.67
C PRO A 23 24.64 10.04 -1.69
N ASP A 24 25.68 9.29 -1.29
CA ASP A 24 26.25 8.21 -2.11
C ASP A 24 25.24 7.07 -2.36
N LEU A 25 24.39 6.79 -1.35
CA LEU A 25 23.34 5.77 -1.40
C LEU A 25 22.10 6.27 -0.67
N THR A 26 20.93 6.05 -1.26
CA THR A 26 19.63 6.34 -0.63
C THR A 26 18.63 5.24 -0.92
N PHE A 27 17.65 5.09 -0.03
CA PHE A 27 16.46 4.31 -0.31
C PHE A 27 15.48 5.20 -1.08
N LEU A 28 14.88 4.67 -2.14
CA LEU A 28 13.85 5.34 -2.93
C LEU A 28 12.62 4.47 -3.00
N HIS A 29 11.45 5.09 -2.93
CA HIS A 29 10.21 4.41 -3.30
C HIS A 29 10.15 4.27 -4.84
N VAL A 30 9.51 3.21 -5.34
CA VAL A 30 9.38 2.95 -6.79
C VAL A 30 8.71 4.11 -7.53
N THR A 31 7.85 4.88 -6.87
CA THR A 31 7.21 6.09 -7.43
C THR A 31 8.17 7.27 -7.56
N ALA A 32 9.21 7.36 -6.72
CA ALA A 32 10.24 8.39 -6.80
C ALA A 32 11.30 8.07 -7.85
N TYR A 33 11.63 6.78 -7.96
CA TYR A 33 12.62 6.23 -8.86
C TYR A 33 12.50 6.75 -10.30
N ASN A 34 11.32 6.60 -10.92
CA ASN A 34 11.11 6.98 -12.32
C ASN A 34 11.37 8.47 -12.57
N ASN A 35 11.02 9.34 -11.61
CA ASN A 35 11.24 10.77 -11.72
C ASN A 35 12.74 11.10 -11.70
N TYR A 36 13.49 10.50 -10.76
CA TYR A 36 14.92 10.75 -10.62
C TYR A 36 15.75 10.10 -11.74
N ALA A 37 15.36 8.92 -12.22
CA ALA A 37 15.96 8.32 -13.42
C ALA A 37 15.78 9.24 -14.63
N ASN A 38 14.56 9.77 -14.86
CA ASN A 38 14.28 10.71 -15.94
C ASN A 38 15.03 12.05 -15.81
N MET A 39 15.37 12.48 -14.59
CA MET A 39 16.20 13.66 -14.35
C MET A 39 17.69 13.42 -14.63
N GLY A 40 18.12 12.16 -14.81
CA GLY A 40 19.53 11.81 -15.03
C GLY A 40 20.41 11.97 -13.80
N VAL A 41 19.82 11.90 -12.59
CA VAL A 41 20.53 12.08 -11.32
C VAL A 41 20.87 10.77 -10.62
N LEU A 42 20.53 9.63 -11.25
CA LEU A 42 20.84 8.30 -10.74
C LEU A 42 21.94 7.65 -11.60
N GLU A 43 22.80 6.87 -10.96
CA GLU A 43 23.83 6.07 -11.62
C GLU A 43 23.23 4.81 -12.25
N ASP A 44 23.71 4.42 -13.43
CA ASP A 44 23.35 3.13 -14.04
C ASP A 44 23.97 1.98 -13.21
N LEU A 45 23.12 1.16 -12.61
CA LEU A 45 23.50 0.04 -11.76
C LEU A 45 23.38 -1.31 -12.48
N SER A 46 23.19 -1.36 -13.80
CA SER A 46 22.99 -2.61 -14.55
C SER A 46 24.11 -3.64 -14.30
N ASP A 47 25.37 -3.22 -14.39
CA ASP A 47 26.55 -4.05 -14.08
C ASP A 47 26.58 -4.53 -12.62
N THR A 48 26.06 -3.71 -11.70
CA THR A 48 25.99 -4.04 -10.27
C THR A 48 24.91 -5.08 -10.02
N VAL A 49 23.75 -4.92 -10.66
CA VAL A 49 22.64 -5.88 -10.58
C VAL A 49 23.06 -7.24 -11.14
N GLU A 50 23.76 -7.29 -12.27
CA GLU A 50 24.28 -8.55 -12.84
C GLU A 50 25.19 -9.29 -11.85
N LYS A 51 26.14 -8.58 -11.23
CA LYS A 51 27.03 -9.16 -10.20
C LYS A 51 26.26 -9.67 -8.97
N VAL A 52 25.20 -8.97 -8.58
CA VAL A 52 24.32 -9.40 -7.48
C VAL A 52 23.59 -10.67 -7.87
N GLU A 53 23.03 -10.75 -9.07
CA GLU A 53 22.33 -11.94 -9.57
C GLU A 53 23.28 -13.15 -9.65
N ASP A 54 24.51 -12.95 -10.14
CA ASP A 54 25.55 -13.99 -10.20
C ASP A 54 25.94 -14.52 -8.81
N SER A 55 25.97 -13.64 -7.81
CA SER A 55 26.44 -13.98 -6.46
C SER A 55 25.34 -14.54 -5.56
N TYR A 56 24.12 -14.04 -5.71
CA TYR A 56 23.01 -14.25 -4.76
C TYR A 56 21.76 -14.88 -5.39
N GLY A 57 21.77 -15.11 -6.70
CA GLY A 57 20.64 -15.63 -7.46
C GLY A 57 19.82 -14.54 -8.13
N ALA A 58 19.05 -14.95 -9.14
CA ALA A 58 18.28 -14.03 -9.95
C ALA A 58 17.25 -13.24 -9.15
N LEU A 59 17.13 -11.94 -9.47
CA LEU A 59 16.03 -11.10 -9.02
C LEU A 59 14.74 -11.50 -9.75
N MET A 60 13.61 -11.32 -9.08
CA MET A 60 12.30 -11.53 -9.71
C MET A 60 12.12 -10.56 -10.90
N GLU A 61 11.58 -11.06 -12.01
CA GLU A 61 11.44 -10.32 -13.26
C GLU A 61 10.65 -9.03 -13.09
N ASN A 62 9.50 -9.10 -12.42
CA ASN A 62 8.66 -7.94 -12.11
C ASN A 62 9.39 -6.87 -11.27
N HIS A 63 10.37 -7.26 -10.45
CA HIS A 63 11.18 -6.29 -9.71
C HIS A 63 12.13 -5.56 -10.65
N LYS A 64 12.79 -6.27 -11.57
CA LYS A 64 13.66 -5.65 -12.57
C LYS A 64 12.89 -4.71 -13.50
N GLU A 65 11.71 -5.13 -13.97
CA GLU A 65 10.86 -4.30 -14.82
C GLU A 65 10.47 -2.97 -14.15
N ASN A 66 10.11 -3.00 -12.86
CA ASN A 66 9.72 -1.79 -12.11
C ASN A 66 10.86 -0.78 -11.94
N PHE A 67 12.10 -1.21 -12.07
CA PHE A 67 13.29 -0.35 -11.97
C PHE A 67 14.04 -0.26 -13.30
N THR A 68 13.46 -0.66 -14.43
CA THR A 68 14.07 -0.43 -15.75
C THR A 68 13.56 0.88 -16.32
N PHE A 69 14.47 1.80 -16.65
CA PHE A 69 14.17 3.04 -17.34
C PHE A 69 15.11 3.20 -18.54
N ASP A 70 14.57 3.43 -19.73
CA ASP A 70 15.32 3.51 -21.00
C ASP A 70 16.33 2.35 -21.23
N GLY A 71 15.99 1.15 -20.73
CA GLY A 71 16.80 -0.06 -20.91
C GLY A 71 17.92 -0.27 -19.89
N ALA A 72 18.05 0.62 -18.90
CA ALA A 72 19.02 0.52 -17.81
C ALA A 72 18.34 0.39 -16.43
N LEU A 73 19.04 -0.19 -15.46
CA LEU A 73 18.58 -0.37 -14.08
C LEU A 73 19.27 0.66 -13.18
N TYR A 74 18.54 1.65 -12.68
CA TYR A 74 19.11 2.70 -11.81
C TYR A 74 18.87 2.45 -10.30
N ALA A 75 18.39 1.26 -9.94
CA ALA A 75 18.17 0.88 -8.55
C ALA A 75 18.36 -0.63 -8.35
N LEU A 76 18.87 -1.01 -7.17
CA LEU A 76 18.90 -2.40 -6.71
C LEU A 76 17.67 -2.68 -5.84
N PRO A 77 16.75 -3.59 -6.24
CA PRO A 77 15.59 -3.94 -5.43
C PRO A 77 16.03 -4.70 -4.16
N LEU A 78 15.82 -4.09 -2.98
CA LEU A 78 16.22 -4.69 -1.69
C LEU A 78 15.11 -5.48 -1.01
N TYR A 79 13.89 -4.95 -1.00
CA TYR A 79 12.71 -5.64 -0.49
C TYR A 79 11.47 -5.13 -1.22
N VAL A 80 10.42 -5.94 -1.20
CA VAL A 80 9.09 -5.57 -1.68
C VAL A 80 8.11 -5.73 -0.54
N GLN A 81 7.22 -4.75 -0.43
CA GLN A 81 6.10 -4.80 0.49
C GLN A 81 4.85 -5.18 -0.30
N ILE A 82 4.10 -6.15 0.21
CA ILE A 82 2.82 -6.56 -0.33
C ILE A 82 1.75 -6.24 0.70
N ASN A 83 0.67 -5.59 0.27
CA ASN A 83 -0.50 -5.40 1.12
C ASN A 83 -1.22 -6.74 1.29
N SER A 84 -1.32 -7.20 2.53
CA SER A 84 -1.96 -8.47 2.90
C SER A 84 -3.21 -8.20 3.73
N MET A 85 -4.24 -9.00 3.51
CA MET A 85 -5.45 -8.94 4.32
C MET A 85 -5.21 -9.64 5.66
N THR A 86 -5.38 -8.90 6.76
CA THR A 86 -5.40 -9.45 8.11
C THR A 86 -6.84 -9.44 8.62
N TYR A 87 -7.28 -10.54 9.24
CA TYR A 87 -8.67 -10.69 9.63
C TYR A 87 -8.86 -11.46 10.95
N ARG A 88 -10.04 -11.30 11.56
CA ARG A 88 -10.43 -11.92 12.84
C ARG A 88 -11.33 -13.14 12.63
N THR A 89 -10.77 -14.34 12.79
CA THR A 89 -11.51 -15.60 12.60
C THR A 89 -12.65 -15.77 13.62
N ASP A 90 -12.50 -15.26 14.83
CA ASP A 90 -13.51 -15.30 15.87
C ASP A 90 -14.75 -14.44 15.52
N TYR A 91 -14.58 -13.26 14.92
CA TYR A 91 -15.71 -12.47 14.42
C TYR A 91 -16.39 -13.14 13.23
N LEU A 92 -15.64 -13.78 12.33
CA LEU A 92 -16.24 -14.56 11.23
C LEU A 92 -17.06 -15.74 11.74
N ASN A 93 -16.54 -16.47 12.72
CA ASN A 93 -17.26 -17.59 13.32
C ASN A 93 -18.54 -17.12 14.02
N GLN A 94 -18.49 -16.01 14.77
CA GLN A 94 -19.67 -15.44 15.43
C GLN A 94 -20.72 -14.93 14.44
N ALA A 95 -20.28 -14.33 13.32
CA ALA A 95 -21.17 -13.83 12.27
C ALA A 95 -21.64 -14.91 11.28
N GLY A 96 -21.16 -16.17 11.42
CA GLY A 96 -21.45 -17.23 10.44
C GLY A 96 -20.94 -16.89 9.03
N ALA A 97 -19.82 -16.19 8.95
CA ALA A 97 -19.21 -15.69 7.72
C ALA A 97 -17.99 -16.52 7.32
N LYS A 98 -17.63 -16.44 6.04
CA LYS A 98 -16.38 -16.96 5.49
C LYS A 98 -15.43 -15.82 5.20
N VAL A 99 -14.15 -16.13 5.01
CA VAL A 99 -13.17 -15.17 4.52
C VAL A 99 -13.60 -14.72 3.12
N PRO A 100 -13.72 -13.41 2.84
CA PRO A 100 -14.07 -12.90 1.52
C PRO A 100 -12.88 -13.03 0.56
N GLU A 101 -13.16 -13.37 -0.69
CA GLU A 101 -12.20 -13.44 -1.78
C GLU A 101 -12.37 -12.26 -2.76
N THR A 102 -13.46 -11.50 -2.62
CA THR A 102 -13.75 -10.31 -3.43
C THR A 102 -14.18 -9.12 -2.59
N TRP A 103 -14.08 -7.90 -3.15
CA TRP A 103 -14.57 -6.68 -2.50
C TRP A 103 -16.09 -6.73 -2.23
N GLU A 104 -16.87 -7.36 -3.11
CA GLU A 104 -18.30 -7.54 -2.88
C GLU A 104 -18.57 -8.49 -1.72
N GLU A 105 -17.85 -9.61 -1.63
CA GLU A 105 -17.94 -10.51 -0.48
C GLU A 105 -17.49 -9.83 0.82
N LEU A 106 -16.51 -8.93 0.78
CA LEU A 106 -16.10 -8.15 1.95
C LEU A 106 -17.26 -7.25 2.42
N ARG A 107 -18.02 -6.65 1.51
CA ARG A 107 -19.24 -5.87 1.85
C ARG A 107 -20.28 -6.76 2.53
N GLU A 108 -20.56 -7.92 1.95
CA GLU A 108 -21.52 -8.89 2.49
C GLU A 108 -21.12 -9.44 3.87
N VAL A 109 -19.84 -9.74 4.06
CA VAL A 109 -19.31 -10.17 5.36
C VAL A 109 -19.37 -9.04 6.38
N SER A 110 -19.04 -7.80 5.98
CA SER A 110 -19.16 -6.63 6.86
C SER A 110 -20.60 -6.40 7.30
N LYS A 111 -21.56 -6.60 6.39
CA LYS A 111 -22.99 -6.59 6.72
C LYS A 111 -23.33 -7.65 7.77
N LYS A 112 -22.87 -8.89 7.60
CA LYS A 112 -23.13 -9.97 8.57
C LYS A 112 -22.56 -9.68 9.95
N ILE A 113 -21.36 -9.12 10.01
CA ILE A 113 -20.71 -8.70 11.27
C ILE A 113 -21.59 -7.68 11.99
N LYS A 114 -22.05 -6.66 11.26
CA LYS A 114 -22.96 -5.64 11.80
C LYS A 114 -24.31 -6.22 12.24
N ASP A 115 -24.95 -7.04 11.40
CA ASP A 115 -26.26 -7.65 11.68
C ASP A 115 -26.19 -8.61 12.89
N ALA A 116 -25.04 -9.24 13.12
CA ALA A 116 -24.79 -10.08 14.29
C ALA A 116 -24.61 -9.27 15.59
N GLY A 117 -24.58 -7.94 15.51
CA GLY A 117 -24.43 -7.05 16.67
C GLY A 117 -23.06 -7.13 17.34
N LEU A 118 -22.03 -7.51 16.57
CA LEU A 118 -20.66 -7.53 17.08
C LEU A 118 -20.16 -6.11 17.31
N ASP A 119 -19.40 -5.91 18.39
CA ASP A 119 -18.79 -4.63 18.74
C ASP A 119 -17.50 -4.40 17.93
N CYS A 120 -17.64 -4.42 16.61
CA CYS A 120 -16.57 -4.14 15.66
C CYS A 120 -17.14 -3.74 14.30
N TYR A 121 -16.29 -3.09 13.50
CA TYR A 121 -16.54 -2.76 12.11
C TYR A 121 -16.02 -3.87 11.20
N GLY A 122 -16.65 -4.02 10.04
CA GLY A 122 -16.23 -5.00 9.05
C GLY A 122 -14.85 -4.68 8.46
N PHE A 123 -14.61 -3.42 8.09
CA PHE A 123 -13.43 -3.03 7.33
C PHE A 123 -12.77 -1.76 7.89
N GLY A 124 -11.53 -1.88 8.36
CA GLY A 124 -10.71 -0.77 8.83
C GLY A 124 -9.66 -0.39 7.80
N ASN A 125 -9.89 0.69 7.06
CA ASN A 125 -8.91 1.23 6.12
C ASN A 125 -8.92 2.75 6.14
N GLY A 126 -7.74 3.37 6.22
CA GLY A 126 -7.62 4.82 6.16
C GLY A 126 -8.18 5.38 4.85
N MET A 127 -9.04 6.39 4.97
CA MET A 127 -9.65 7.11 3.85
C MET A 127 -9.19 8.59 3.79
N GLY A 128 -8.22 8.96 4.63
CA GLY A 128 -7.57 10.27 4.64
C GLY A 128 -6.39 10.38 3.67
N THR A 129 -5.46 11.29 3.97
CA THR A 129 -4.30 11.60 3.11
C THR A 129 -3.02 10.83 3.47
N ALA A 130 -3.11 9.85 4.35
CA ALA A 130 -1.96 9.03 4.74
C ALA A 130 -1.58 8.04 3.63
N ASP A 131 -0.28 7.85 3.41
CA ASP A 131 0.27 7.01 2.34
C ASP A 131 -0.26 5.55 2.40
N ASP A 132 -0.22 4.91 3.58
CA ASP A 132 -0.70 3.53 3.76
C ASP A 132 -2.20 3.37 3.42
N GLY A 133 -3.01 4.41 3.67
CA GLY A 133 -4.42 4.43 3.29
C GLY A 133 -4.60 4.52 1.77
N GLU A 134 -3.82 5.37 1.12
CA GLU A 134 -3.82 5.51 -0.33
C GLU A 134 -3.40 4.22 -1.04
N ASP A 135 -2.45 3.46 -0.50
CA ASP A 135 -2.00 2.19 -1.07
C ASP A 135 -3.15 1.19 -1.29
N VAL A 136 -3.98 0.99 -0.25
CA VAL A 136 -5.12 0.07 -0.30
C VAL A 136 -6.23 0.64 -1.17
N LEU A 137 -6.50 1.95 -1.07
CA LEU A 137 -7.48 2.62 -1.94
C LEU A 137 -7.10 2.45 -3.41
N ARG A 138 -5.82 2.64 -3.76
CA ARG A 138 -5.33 2.43 -5.13
C ARG A 138 -5.52 0.99 -5.58
N CYS A 139 -5.32 -0.01 -4.71
CA CYS A 139 -5.63 -1.41 -5.02
C CYS A 139 -7.13 -1.63 -5.29
N ILE A 140 -8.02 -1.02 -4.51
CA ILE A 140 -9.47 -1.08 -4.73
C ILE A 140 -9.82 -0.46 -6.09
N PHE A 141 -9.37 0.77 -6.37
CA PHE A 141 -9.62 1.44 -7.65
C PHE A 141 -9.13 0.60 -8.83
N ARG A 142 -7.92 0.04 -8.74
CA ARG A 142 -7.36 -0.82 -9.79
C ARG A 142 -8.16 -2.11 -9.97
N SER A 143 -8.73 -2.68 -8.91
CA SER A 143 -9.60 -3.86 -8.95
C SER A 143 -10.91 -3.60 -9.70
N PHE A 144 -11.41 -2.37 -9.67
CA PHE A 144 -12.55 -1.93 -10.48
C PHE A 144 -12.17 -1.60 -11.93
N GLY A 145 -10.88 -1.65 -12.28
CA GLY A 145 -10.36 -1.29 -13.60
C GLY A 145 -9.97 0.18 -13.75
N ALA A 146 -10.08 0.99 -12.69
CA ALA A 146 -9.75 2.41 -12.74
C ALA A 146 -8.24 2.63 -12.92
N ARG A 147 -7.89 3.71 -13.63
CA ARG A 147 -6.52 4.16 -13.89
C ARG A 147 -6.44 5.68 -13.85
N SER A 148 -5.28 6.21 -13.46
CA SER A 148 -5.02 7.65 -13.52
C SER A 148 -4.68 8.11 -14.94
N TRP A 149 -4.00 7.27 -15.72
CA TRP A 149 -3.64 7.51 -17.11
C TRP A 149 -3.94 6.29 -18.00
N ASP A 150 -4.22 6.53 -19.28
CA ASP A 150 -4.26 5.47 -20.30
C ASP A 150 -2.86 5.15 -20.84
N LYS A 151 -2.80 4.17 -21.75
CA LYS A 151 -1.54 3.71 -22.38
C LYS A 151 -0.83 4.79 -23.21
N ASP A 152 -1.53 5.84 -23.59
CA ASP A 152 -1.02 6.94 -24.42
C ASP A 152 -0.66 8.16 -23.55
N GLY A 153 -0.77 8.04 -22.22
CA GLY A 153 -0.43 9.07 -21.25
C GLY A 153 -1.54 10.09 -20.99
N ASN A 154 -2.74 9.89 -21.53
CA ASN A 154 -3.86 10.80 -21.27
C ASN A 154 -4.42 10.57 -19.87
N VAL A 155 -4.81 11.64 -19.19
CA VAL A 155 -5.46 11.58 -17.87
C VAL A 155 -6.87 11.01 -18.01
N VAL A 156 -7.17 9.90 -17.32
CA VAL A 156 -8.47 9.18 -17.41
C VAL A 156 -9.10 8.91 -16.04
N VAL A 157 -8.73 9.69 -15.02
CA VAL A 157 -9.16 9.48 -13.63
C VAL A 157 -10.68 9.51 -13.46
N ASN A 158 -11.42 10.20 -14.33
CA ASN A 158 -12.88 10.38 -14.23
C ASN A 158 -13.68 9.28 -14.96
N SER A 159 -13.10 8.08 -15.15
CA SER A 159 -13.77 6.97 -15.81
C SER A 159 -14.95 6.40 -14.99
N LYS A 160 -15.77 5.57 -15.64
CA LYS A 160 -16.88 4.87 -14.96
C LYS A 160 -16.37 3.98 -13.83
N GLU A 161 -15.25 3.31 -14.05
CA GLU A 161 -14.61 2.41 -13.11
C GLU A 161 -14.17 3.15 -11.83
N THR A 162 -13.62 4.37 -11.98
CA THR A 162 -13.31 5.23 -10.83
C THR A 162 -14.58 5.58 -10.05
N VAL A 163 -15.65 5.98 -10.75
CA VAL A 163 -16.93 6.32 -10.11
C VAL A 163 -17.51 5.12 -9.37
N ASP A 164 -17.41 3.92 -9.94
CA ASP A 164 -17.91 2.70 -9.30
C ASP A 164 -17.09 2.33 -8.04
N ALA A 165 -15.76 2.49 -8.08
CA ALA A 165 -14.91 2.29 -6.90
C ALA A 165 -15.23 3.28 -5.77
N ILE A 166 -15.43 4.56 -6.11
CA ILE A 166 -15.84 5.60 -5.15
C ILE A 166 -17.20 5.25 -4.53
N LYS A 167 -18.17 4.81 -5.35
CA LYS A 167 -19.49 4.39 -4.84
C LYS A 167 -19.40 3.18 -3.94
N TYR A 168 -18.54 2.22 -4.24
CA TYR A 168 -18.27 1.07 -3.37
C TYR A 168 -17.78 1.54 -1.99
N LEU A 169 -16.76 2.39 -1.95
CA LEU A 169 -16.19 2.92 -0.71
C LEU A 169 -17.19 3.78 0.07
N ALA A 170 -17.95 4.63 -0.62
CA ALA A 170 -19.00 5.44 -0.02
C ALA A 170 -20.09 4.56 0.62
N ASP A 171 -20.54 3.51 -0.06
CA ASP A 171 -21.52 2.56 0.48
C ASP A 171 -20.98 1.83 1.73
N MET A 172 -19.73 1.39 1.71
CA MET A 172 -19.08 0.77 2.88
C MET A 172 -19.08 1.71 4.09
N TYR A 173 -18.72 2.98 3.88
CA TYR A 173 -18.69 3.99 4.94
C TYR A 173 -20.09 4.36 5.43
N GLU A 174 -21.02 4.70 4.53
CA GLU A 174 -22.39 5.11 4.86
C GLU A 174 -23.21 3.97 5.50
N SER A 175 -22.94 2.73 5.11
CA SER A 175 -23.53 1.55 5.74
C SER A 175 -22.97 1.26 7.13
N GLY A 176 -21.97 2.02 7.60
CA GLY A 176 -21.33 1.84 8.91
C GLY A 176 -20.55 0.53 9.00
N TYR A 177 -19.97 0.08 7.88
CA TYR A 177 -19.07 -1.08 7.86
C TYR A 177 -17.62 -0.69 8.16
N MET A 178 -17.32 0.60 8.20
CA MET A 178 -16.02 1.17 8.52
C MET A 178 -16.12 2.07 9.76
N PRO A 179 -15.06 2.19 10.58
CA PRO A 179 -15.02 3.17 11.65
C PRO A 179 -15.21 4.60 11.09
N PRO A 180 -16.01 5.48 11.70
CA PRO A 180 -16.17 6.86 11.23
C PRO A 180 -14.86 7.66 11.19
N SER A 181 -13.91 7.29 12.07
CA SER A 181 -12.61 7.96 12.21
C SER A 181 -11.64 7.67 11.06
N VAL A 182 -11.95 6.75 10.14
CA VAL A 182 -11.05 6.39 9.01
C VAL A 182 -10.63 7.56 8.13
N LEU A 183 -11.42 8.64 8.09
CA LEU A 183 -11.10 9.86 7.36
C LEU A 183 -9.94 10.67 7.98
N GLU A 184 -9.65 10.43 9.26
CA GLU A 184 -8.68 11.18 10.06
C GLU A 184 -7.43 10.34 10.42
N TRP A 185 -7.41 9.06 10.01
CA TRP A 185 -6.32 8.14 10.33
C TRP A 185 -5.00 8.56 9.67
N ASP A 186 -3.92 8.42 10.44
CA ASP A 186 -2.56 8.40 9.92
C ASP A 186 -2.20 7.01 9.36
N ALA A 187 -0.94 6.82 8.96
CA ALA A 187 -0.44 5.57 8.39
C ALA A 187 -0.62 4.35 9.34
N SER A 188 -0.74 4.57 10.64
CA SER A 188 -0.87 3.50 11.64
C SER A 188 -2.31 3.14 11.99
N GLY A 189 -3.30 3.87 11.47
CA GLY A 189 -4.70 3.77 11.90
C GLY A 189 -5.31 2.38 11.72
N ASN A 190 -4.99 1.70 10.61
CA ASN A 190 -5.45 0.33 10.36
C ASN A 190 -4.92 -0.67 11.39
N ASN A 191 -3.63 -0.61 11.74
CA ASN A 191 -2.99 -1.45 12.74
C ASN A 191 -3.60 -1.20 14.11
N THR A 192 -3.76 0.08 14.48
CA THR A 192 -4.33 0.48 15.76
C THR A 192 -5.77 -0.02 15.90
N SER A 193 -6.60 0.14 14.86
CA SER A 193 -7.99 -0.32 14.88
C SER A 193 -8.10 -1.85 14.97
N TYR A 194 -7.23 -2.59 14.27
CA TYR A 194 -7.21 -4.05 14.36
C TYR A 194 -6.77 -4.53 15.76
N LEU A 195 -5.68 -3.98 16.30
CA LEU A 195 -5.14 -4.33 17.62
C LEU A 195 -6.13 -3.98 18.75
N ALA A 196 -6.89 -2.90 18.61
CA ALA A 196 -7.95 -2.52 19.53
C ALA A 196 -9.20 -3.44 19.43
N GLY A 197 -9.28 -4.32 18.43
CA GLY A 197 -10.45 -5.15 18.14
C GLY A 197 -11.59 -4.40 17.47
N GLU A 198 -11.38 -3.17 17.06
CA GLU A 198 -12.40 -2.32 16.44
C GLU A 198 -12.69 -2.72 14.99
N SER A 199 -11.75 -3.34 14.28
CA SER A 199 -11.92 -3.77 12.88
C SER A 199 -11.71 -5.27 12.69
N ALA A 200 -12.63 -5.92 11.97
CA ALA A 200 -12.55 -7.35 11.67
C ALA A 200 -11.62 -7.67 10.49
N PHE A 201 -11.51 -6.76 9.53
CA PHE A 201 -10.60 -6.84 8.37
C PHE A 201 -9.81 -5.56 8.22
N VAL A 202 -8.51 -5.69 8.00
CA VAL A 202 -7.61 -4.58 7.63
C VAL A 202 -6.63 -5.06 6.56
N PHE A 203 -6.10 -4.12 5.79
CA PHE A 203 -5.02 -4.37 4.83
C PHE A 203 -3.82 -3.52 5.24
N ASN A 204 -2.65 -4.15 5.32
CA ASN A 204 -1.38 -3.47 5.48
C ASN A 204 -0.25 -4.40 5.00
N PRO A 205 0.99 -3.93 4.80
CA PRO A 205 2.14 -4.81 4.72
C PRO A 205 2.27 -5.68 5.99
N PRO A 206 3.19 -6.67 6.03
CA PRO A 206 3.32 -7.60 7.16
C PRO A 206 3.80 -6.96 8.49
N THR A 207 3.68 -5.64 8.65
CA THR A 207 3.92 -4.90 9.89
C THR A 207 3.02 -5.40 11.02
N LEU A 208 1.73 -5.67 10.75
CA LEU A 208 0.80 -6.25 11.71
C LEU A 208 1.25 -7.63 12.22
N TYR A 209 1.74 -8.48 11.32
CA TYR A 209 2.32 -9.76 11.70
C TYR A 209 3.58 -9.58 12.54
N ASN A 210 4.47 -8.66 12.15
CA ASN A 210 5.70 -8.40 12.89
C ASN A 210 5.43 -7.86 14.31
N THR A 211 4.44 -6.97 14.46
CA THR A 211 4.04 -6.44 15.76
C THR A 211 3.46 -7.54 16.64
N THR A 212 2.51 -8.34 16.13
CA THR A 212 1.88 -9.42 16.92
C THR A 212 2.88 -10.53 17.31
N GLN A 213 3.87 -10.83 16.47
CA GLN A 213 4.94 -11.78 16.79
C GLN A 213 5.91 -11.28 17.87
N ASN A 214 6.06 -9.97 18.03
CA ASN A 214 6.93 -9.39 19.05
C ASN A 214 6.22 -9.27 20.40
N ASP A 215 4.90 -9.04 20.42
CA ASP A 215 4.10 -9.00 21.64
C ASP A 215 4.01 -10.36 22.34
N GLU A 216 4.10 -11.49 21.62
CA GLU A 216 4.12 -12.84 22.23
C GLU A 216 5.47 -13.19 22.91
N LYS A 217 6.49 -12.32 22.80
CA LYS A 217 7.83 -12.55 23.38
C LYS A 217 8.07 -11.80 24.70
N GLU A 218 7.11 -11.03 25.18
CA GLU A 218 7.11 -10.42 26.53
C GLU A 218 6.17 -11.17 27.50
#